data_AF-A0A6H1P5A0-F1
#
_entry.id   AF-A0A6H1P5A0-F1
#
_cell.length_a   1.000
_cell.length_b   1.000
_cell.length_c   1.000
_cell.angle_alpha   90.00
_cell.angle_beta   90.00
_cell.angle_gamma   90.00
#
_symmetry.space_group_name_H-M   'P 1'
#
loop_
_entity.id
_entity.type
_entity.pdbx_description
1 polymer ?
#
loop_
_entity_poly.entity_id
_entity_poly.type
_entity_poly.pdbx_seq_one_letter_code
_entity_poly.pdbx_strand_id
1 'polypeptide(L)' 'MLELVKEKYSPSKSYKVEINKRLKDGLLEIDVYFWDSEWETWLQKSTEFSLTDNINSALAIAKEKLKVYSGEIIE' A
#
# COMPACT_ATOMS: atom_id res chain seq x y z
N MET A 1 10.90 -12.82 2.91
CA MET A 1 11.46 -11.73 2.09
C MET A 1 10.39 -11.26 1.13
N LEU A 2 10.18 -9.95 1.10
CA LEU A 2 9.23 -9.25 0.23
C LEU A 2 10.01 -8.50 -0.83
N GLU A 3 9.46 -8.42 -2.04
CA GLU A 3 9.98 -7.60 -3.14
C GLU A 3 8.95 -6.51 -3.46
N LEU A 4 9.36 -5.24 -3.39
CA LEU A 4 8.47 -4.14 -3.76
C LEU A 4 8.21 -4.18 -5.27
N VAL A 5 6.95 -4.45 -5.64
CA VAL A 5 6.53 -4.47 -7.04
C VAL A 5 6.12 -3.07 -7.49
N LYS A 6 5.36 -2.37 -6.65
CA LYS A 6 4.84 -1.05 -6.96
C LYS A 6 4.43 -0.30 -5.70
N GLU A 7 4.54 1.02 -5.76
CA GLU A 7 3.99 1.91 -4.74
C GLU A 7 3.14 3.01 -5.39
N LYS A 8 2.19 3.56 -4.62
CA LYS A 8 1.40 4.72 -5.02
C LYS A 8 1.21 5.65 -3.83
N TYR A 9 1.36 6.94 -4.06
CA TYR A 9 1.17 7.99 -3.06
C TYR A 9 -0.21 8.61 -3.19
N SER A 10 -0.76 9.06 -2.07
CA SER A 10 -1.92 9.96 -2.08
C SER A 10 -1.51 11.34 -2.60
N PRO A 11 -2.46 12.17 -3.07
CA PRO A 11 -2.15 13.50 -3.62
C PRO A 11 -1.35 14.39 -2.66
N SER A 12 -1.72 14.39 -1.38
CA SER A 12 -1.00 15.12 -0.32
C SER A 12 0.37 14.50 0.04
N LYS A 13 0.69 13.31 -0.47
CA LYS A 13 1.86 12.50 -0.11
C LYS A 13 1.95 12.15 1.38
N SER A 14 0.87 12.29 2.13
CA SER A 14 0.80 11.90 3.53
C SER A 14 0.53 10.40 3.71
N TYR A 15 0.04 9.72 2.66
CA TYR A 15 -0.14 8.28 2.63
C TYR A 15 0.52 7.67 1.40
N LYS A 16 0.96 6.42 1.55
CA LYS A 16 1.32 5.57 0.42
C LYS A 16 0.74 4.17 0.62
N VAL A 17 0.57 3.48 -0.49
CA VAL A 17 0.27 2.05 -0.52
C VAL A 17 1.38 1.34 -1.26
N GLU A 18 1.82 0.21 -0.72
CA GLU A 18 2.82 -0.65 -1.33
C GLU A 18 2.19 -1.98 -1.73
N ILE A 19 2.59 -2.48 -2.89
CA ILE A 19 2.29 -3.82 -3.38
C ILE A 19 3.61 -4.58 -3.37
N ASN A 20 3.68 -5.58 -2.50
CA ASN A 20 4.88 -6.36 -2.21
C ASN A 20 4.66 -7.82 -2.63
N LYS A 21 5.58 -8.40 -3.41
CA LYS A 21 5.54 -9.81 -3.77
C LYS A 21 6.26 -10.65 -2.73
N ARG A 22 5.57 -11.65 -2.21
CA ARG A 22 6.12 -12.66 -1.31
C ARG A 22 6.93 -13.67 -2.11
N LEU A 23 8.24 -13.73 -1.90
CA LEU A 23 9.10 -14.65 -2.67
C LEU A 23 8.81 -16.13 -2.39
N LYS A 24 8.18 -16.45 -1.25
CA LYS A 24 7.91 -17.84 -0.85
C LYS A 24 6.76 -18.51 -1.62
N ASP A 25 5.74 -17.74 -1.98
CA ASP A 25 4.49 -18.25 -2.57
C ASP A 25 4.03 -17.44 -3.79
N GLY A 26 4.74 -16.35 -4.13
CA GLY A 26 4.45 -15.50 -5.26
C GLY A 26 3.25 -14.57 -5.07
N LEU A 27 2.59 -14.59 -3.91
CA LEU A 27 1.42 -13.77 -3.62
C LEU A 27 1.79 -12.30 -3.42
N LEU A 28 0.85 -11.43 -3.75
CA LEU A 28 0.97 -9.98 -3.61
C LEU A 28 0.30 -9.55 -2.31
N GLU A 29 1.08 -8.90 -1.46
CA GLU A 29 0.71 -8.28 -0.20
C GLU A 29 0.52 -6.78 -0.43
N ILE A 30 -0.60 -6.23 0.08
CA ILE A 30 -0.92 -4.81 -0.07
C ILE A 30 -1.05 -4.15 1.31
N ASP A 31 -0.19 -3.17 1.55
CA ASP A 31 -0.11 -2.44 2.81
C ASP A 31 -0.12 -0.92 2.63
N VAL A 32 -0.67 -0.23 3.63
CA VAL A 32 -0.77 1.22 3.64
C VAL A 32 0.12 1.78 4.73
N TYR A 33 0.83 2.85 4.38
CA TYR A 33 1.71 3.58 5.28
C TYR A 33 1.28 5.04 5.31
N PHE A 34 1.46 5.68 6.47
CA PHE A 34 1.33 7.12 6.63
C PHE A 34 2.70 7.74 6.92
N TRP A 35 2.91 8.97 6.47
CA TRP A 35 4.12 9.72 6.75
C TRP A 35 4.00 10.38 8.12
N ASP A 36 4.91 10.04 9.00
CA ASP A 36 5.09 10.70 10.29
C ASP A 36 6.17 11.78 10.15
N SER A 37 5.77 13.04 10.23
CA SER A 37 6.68 14.19 10.10
C SER A 37 7.53 14.45 11.35
N GLU A 38 7.11 13.95 12.52
CA GLU A 38 7.88 14.14 13.76
C GLU A 38 9.10 13.21 13.78
N TRP A 39 8.93 12.00 13.23
CA TRP A 39 9.96 10.97 13.18
C TRP A 39 10.60 10.81 11.79
N GLU A 40 10.18 11.61 10.82
CA GLU A 40 10.60 11.56 9.41
C GLU A 40 10.58 10.13 8.84
N THR A 41 9.49 9.39 9.09
CA THR A 41 9.41 7.97 8.75
C THR A 41 8.03 7.55 8.24
N TRP A 42 7.98 6.40 7.56
CA TRP A 42 6.74 5.77 7.14
C TRP A 42 6.29 4.75 8.17
N LEU A 43 5.09 4.94 8.71
CA LEU A 43 4.49 4.05 9.69
C LEU A 43 3.36 3.25 9.05
N GLN A 44 3.38 1.93 9.24
CA GLN A 44 2.32 1.06 8.74
C GLN A 44 0.99 1.42 9.41
N LYS A 45 -0.01 1.74 8.61
CA LYS A 45 -1.36 2.11 9.08
C LYS A 45 -2.35 0.96 8.95
N SER A 46 -2.15 0.06 7.99
CA SER A 46 -2.99 -1.13 7.85
C SER A 46 -2.79 -2.08 9.01
N THR A 47 -3.84 -2.33 9.79
CA THR A 47 -3.85 -3.40 10.82
C THR A 47 -3.92 -4.78 10.17
N GLU A 48 -4.46 -4.86 8.95
CA GLU A 48 -4.57 -6.07 8.13
C GLU A 48 -4.07 -5.80 6.71
N PHE A 49 -3.14 -6.63 6.24
CA PHE A 49 -2.69 -6.64 4.85
C PHE A 49 -3.70 -7.40 3.98
N SER A 50 -3.86 -6.96 2.73
CA SER A 50 -4.62 -7.74 1.75
C SER A 50 -3.69 -8.63 0.95
N LEU A 51 -4.18 -9.79 0.54
CA LEU A 51 -3.42 -10.79 -0.20
C LEU A 51 -4.15 -11.18 -1.49
N THR A 52 -3.44 -11.22 -2.61
CA THR A 52 -3.99 -11.61 -3.93
C THR A 52 -2.90 -12.22 -4.79
N ASP A 53 -3.27 -13.06 -5.75
CA ASP A 53 -2.37 -13.66 -6.74
C ASP A 53 -2.29 -12.85 -8.06
N ASN A 54 -3.19 -11.89 -8.24
CA ASN A 54 -3.32 -11.09 -9.46
C ASN A 54 -2.93 -9.62 -9.25
N ILE A 55 -2.04 -9.09 -10.11
CA ILE A 55 -1.59 -7.69 -10.08
C ILE A 55 -2.71 -6.69 -10.34
N ASN A 56 -3.68 -7.01 -11.21
CA ASN A 56 -4.81 -6.10 -11.49
C ASN A 56 -5.71 -5.96 -10.25
N SER A 57 -5.98 -7.08 -9.57
CA SER A 57 -6.68 -7.07 -8.28
C SER A 57 -5.88 -6.32 -7.22
N ALA A 58 -4.56 -6.52 -7.17
CA ALA A 58 -3.68 -5.80 -6.24
C ALA A 58 -3.74 -4.29 -6.45
N LEU A 59 -3.72 -3.82 -7.70
CA LEU A 59 -3.84 -2.41 -8.05
C LEU A 59 -5.20 -1.81 -7.66
N ALA A 60 -6.28 -2.54 -7.90
CA ALA A 60 -7.62 -2.12 -7.50
C ALA A 60 -7.74 -2.01 -5.97
N ILE A 61 -7.28 -3.03 -5.24
CA ILE A 61 -7.26 -3.04 -3.77
C ILE A 61 -6.36 -1.92 -3.23
N ALA A 62 -5.19 -1.71 -3.84
CA ALA A 62 -4.27 -0.66 -3.43
C ALA A 62 -4.89 0.73 -3.59
N LYS A 63 -5.57 0.98 -4.71
CA LYS A 63 -6.28 2.24 -4.96
C LYS A 63 -7.42 2.47 -3.97
N GLU A 64 -8.23 1.45 -3.70
CA GLU A 64 -9.33 1.51 -2.73
C GLU A 64 -8.80 1.76 -1.31
N LYS A 65 -7.81 0.99 -0.86
CA LYS A 65 -7.18 1.18 0.44
C LYS A 65 -6.61 2.58 0.57
N LEU A 66 -5.83 3.05 -0.42
CA LEU A 66 -5.24 4.38 -0.37
C LEU A 66 -6.32 5.46 -0.23
N LYS A 67 -7.42 5.36 -0.99
CA LYS A 67 -8.59 6.26 -0.89
C LYS A 67 -9.24 6.21 0.50
N VAL A 68 -9.45 5.02 1.07
CA VAL A 68 -10.09 4.85 2.39
C VAL A 68 -9.23 5.44 3.51
N TYR A 69 -7.90 5.21 3.48
CA TYR A 69 -7.00 5.68 4.54
C TYR A 69 -6.67 7.17 4.41
N SER A 70 -6.47 7.70 3.20
CA SER A 70 -6.18 9.11 3.02
C SER A 70 -7.42 10.00 3.05
N GLY A 71 -8.59 9.45 2.73
CA GLY A 71 -9.80 10.24 2.49
C GLY A 71 -9.75 11.08 1.21
N GLU A 72 -8.70 10.91 0.38
CA GLU A 72 -8.46 11.71 -0.82
C GLU A 72 -9.00 10.99 -2.07
N ILE A 73 -9.40 11.77 -3.07
CA ILE A 73 -9.75 11.24 -4.38
C ILE A 73 -8.47 10.76 -5.06
N ILE A 74 -8.40 9.46 -5.31
CA ILE A 74 -7.28 8.85 -6.03
C ILE A 74 -7.71 8.66 -7.49
N GLU A 75 -7.09 9.41 -8.41
CA GLU A 75 -7.24 9.21 -9.86
C GLU A 75 -6.43 8.01 -10.36
#